data_AF-A0A1I0XJH3-F1
#
_entry.id   AF-A0A1I0XJH3-F1
#
_cell.length_a   1.000
_cell.length_b   1.000
_cell.length_c   1.000
_cell.angle_alpha   90.00
_cell.angle_beta   90.00
_cell.angle_gamma   90.00
#
_symmetry.space_group_name_H-M   'P 1'
#
loop_
_entity.id
_entity.type
_entity.pdbx_description
1 polymer ?
#
loop_
_entity_poly.entity_id
_entity_poly.type
_entity_poly.pdbx_seq_one_letter_code
_entity_poly.pdbx_strand_id
1 'polypeptide(L)'
;MKKIIFNIIIIVFLFSVMYIIGNKMLYPVDNSYDIKQYSSEYNVDPSIVISMVKKDVKLNDTCLINLCNESDLIDFKKEDMNKESLKIKAIAYLISKYKKNSNIEECLISIAEKDMGLSNEEAKKYALSILREKSWYKIFHYELNK
;
A
#
# COMPACT_ATOMS: atom_id res chain seq x y z
N MET A 1 -11.61 40.26 17.35
CA MET A 1 -10.46 39.40 17.67
C MET A 1 -10.85 38.09 18.38
N LYS A 2 -11.51 38.10 19.55
CA LYS A 2 -11.88 36.85 20.26
C LYS A 2 -12.69 35.83 19.43
N LYS A 3 -13.65 36.29 18.61
CA LYS A 3 -14.44 35.42 17.70
C LYS A 3 -13.60 34.77 16.59
N ILE A 4 -12.59 35.48 16.08
CA ILE A 4 -11.69 34.96 15.03
C ILE A 4 -10.79 33.87 15.62
N ILE A 5 -10.21 34.12 16.80
CA ILE A 5 -9.39 33.14 17.52
C ILE A 5 -10.21 31.89 17.83
N PHE A 6 -11.46 32.06 18.30
CA PHE A 6 -12.36 30.94 18.58
C PHE A 6 -12.66 30.09 17.34
N ASN A 7 -12.93 30.73 16.19
CA ASN A 7 -13.16 30.02 14.93
C ASN A 7 -11.91 29.24 14.47
N ILE A 8 -10.71 29.81 14.62
CA ILE A 8 -9.45 29.11 14.30
C ILE A 8 -9.29 27.88 15.19
N ILE A 9 -9.57 28.00 16.50
CA ILE A 9 -9.48 26.87 17.44
C ILE A 9 -10.44 25.75 17.03
N ILE A 10 -11.69 26.08 16.67
CA ILE A 10 -12.66 25.08 16.19
C ILE A 10 -12.15 24.37 14.94
N ILE A 11 -11.59 25.12 13.98
CA ILE A 11 -11.05 24.54 12.75
C ILE A 11 -9.90 23.58 13.06
N VAL A 12 -8.94 23.99 13.89
CA VAL A 12 -7.82 23.13 14.30
C VAL A 12 -8.31 21.89 15.03
N PHE A 13 -9.30 22.02 15.90
CA PHE A 13 -9.91 20.90 16.60
C PHE A 13 -10.57 19.91 15.64
N LEU A 14 -11.35 20.39 14.67
CA LEU A 14 -11.99 19.55 13.65
C LEU A 14 -10.95 18.78 12.83
N PHE A 15 -9.89 19.44 12.35
CA PHE A 15 -8.82 18.78 11.62
C PHE A 15 -8.06 17.76 12.47
N SER A 16 -7.82 18.05 13.74
CA SER A 16 -7.13 17.13 14.67
C SER A 16 -7.96 15.86 14.92
N VAL A 17 -9.27 16.01 15.15
CA VAL A 17 -10.18 14.86 15.32
C VAL A 17 -10.26 14.05 14.03
N MET A 18 -10.39 14.69 12.87
CA MET A 18 -10.39 14.02 11.57
C MET A 18 -9.08 13.25 11.32
N TYR A 19 -7.93 13.82 11.69
CA TYR A 19 -6.64 13.15 11.56
C TYR A 19 -6.57 11.90 12.44
N ILE A 20 -6.99 11.98 13.70
CA ILE A 20 -6.97 10.84 14.63
C ILE A 20 -7.89 9.71 14.11
N ILE A 21 -9.11 10.04 13.67
CA ILE A 21 -10.05 9.05 13.12
C ILE A 21 -9.49 8.46 11.83
N GLY A 22 -8.95 9.30 10.94
CA GLY A 22 -8.36 8.86 9.69
C GLY A 22 -7.20 7.88 9.88
N ASN A 23 -6.23 8.26 10.70
CA ASN A 23 -5.03 7.47 11.00
C ASN A 23 -5.36 6.17 11.74
N LYS A 24 -6.19 6.22 12.79
CA LYS A 24 -6.40 5.04 13.66
C LYS A 24 -7.54 4.12 13.23
N MET A 25 -8.58 4.65 12.58
CA MET A 25 -9.79 3.88 12.27
C MET A 25 -9.94 3.59 10.79
N LEU A 26 -9.82 4.61 9.93
CA LEU A 26 -10.08 4.44 8.50
C LEU A 26 -8.87 3.86 7.75
N TYR A 27 -7.67 4.27 8.12
CA TYR A 27 -6.41 3.92 7.46
C TYR A 27 -5.34 3.44 8.44
N PRO A 28 -5.62 2.44 9.29
CA PRO A 28 -4.58 1.91 10.17
C PRO A 28 -3.41 1.36 9.36
N VAL A 29 -2.20 1.50 9.90
CA VAL A 29 -0.97 0.94 9.33
C VAL A 29 -0.40 -0.06 10.31
N ASP A 30 -0.73 -1.31 10.07
CA ASP A 30 -0.09 -2.44 10.71
C ASP A 30 1.25 -2.73 10.01
N ASN A 31 2.25 -3.25 10.74
CA ASN A 31 3.57 -3.61 10.20
C ASN A 31 4.31 -2.45 9.49
N SER A 32 4.21 -1.23 10.03
CA SER A 32 4.86 -0.02 9.47
C SER A 32 6.37 -0.17 9.25
N TYR A 33 7.06 -0.95 10.09
CA TYR A 33 8.48 -1.27 9.95
C TYR A 33 8.76 -2.04 8.66
N ASP A 34 8.06 -3.16 8.43
CA ASP A 34 8.22 -3.99 7.24
C ASP A 34 7.85 -3.23 5.97
N ILE A 35 6.77 -2.44 6.03
CA ILE A 35 6.35 -1.59 4.91
C ILE A 35 7.47 -0.62 4.54
N LYS A 36 8.06 0.08 5.52
CA LYS A 36 9.18 0.99 5.27
C LYS A 36 10.41 0.26 4.74
N GLN A 37 10.80 -0.83 5.40
CA GLN A 37 11.99 -1.61 5.06
C GLN A 37 11.92 -2.10 3.62
N TYR A 38 10.89 -2.85 3.26
CA TYR A 38 10.78 -3.46 1.93
C TYR A 38 10.45 -2.43 0.84
N SER A 39 9.72 -1.36 1.18
CA SER A 39 9.53 -0.27 0.23
C SER A 39 10.83 0.44 -0.11
N SER A 40 11.71 0.63 0.87
CA SER A 40 13.04 1.18 0.66
C SER A 40 13.93 0.22 -0.13
N GLU A 41 13.96 -1.07 0.25
CA GLU A 41 14.72 -2.13 -0.42
C GLU A 41 14.42 -2.19 -1.93
N TYR A 42 13.15 -2.12 -2.28
CA TYR A 42 12.70 -2.21 -3.67
C TYR A 42 12.45 -0.87 -4.36
N ASN A 43 12.77 0.26 -3.70
CA ASN A 43 12.52 1.61 -4.19
C ASN A 43 11.08 1.82 -4.70
N VAL A 44 10.10 1.46 -3.87
CA VAL A 44 8.67 1.64 -4.15
C VAL A 44 8.03 2.55 -3.11
N ASP A 45 6.89 3.14 -3.44
CA ASP A 45 6.17 4.06 -2.56
C ASP A 45 5.45 3.25 -1.46
N PRO A 46 5.78 3.45 -0.17
CA PRO A 46 5.22 2.65 0.93
C PRO A 46 3.71 2.81 1.06
N SER A 47 3.17 3.97 0.69
CA SER A 47 1.72 4.19 0.68
C SER A 47 1.01 3.35 -0.38
N ILE A 48 1.70 2.93 -1.45
CA ILE A 48 1.14 1.99 -2.44
C ILE A 48 1.16 0.57 -1.90
N VAL A 49 2.28 0.17 -1.29
CA VAL A 49 2.44 -1.17 -0.70
C VAL A 49 1.33 -1.44 0.31
N ILE A 50 1.12 -0.54 1.27
CA ILE A 50 0.05 -0.71 2.27
C ILE A 50 -1.35 -0.65 1.67
N SER A 51 -1.58 0.14 0.62
CA SER A 51 -2.88 0.17 -0.07
C SER A 51 -3.19 -1.18 -0.72
N MET A 52 -2.18 -1.82 -1.34
CA MET A 52 -2.32 -3.15 -1.90
C MET A 52 -2.53 -4.21 -0.81
N VAL A 53 -1.73 -4.18 0.27
CA VAL A 53 -1.89 -5.10 1.40
C VAL A 53 -3.31 -5.04 1.98
N LYS A 54 -3.82 -3.82 2.22
CA LYS A 54 -5.16 -3.57 2.79
C LYS A 54 -6.30 -4.02 1.87
N LYS A 55 -6.14 -3.88 0.56
CA LYS A 55 -7.11 -4.38 -0.44
C LYS A 55 -7.17 -5.90 -0.51
N ASP A 56 -6.32 -6.57 0.25
CA ASP A 56 -6.15 -8.02 0.24
C ASP A 56 -5.94 -8.50 -1.19
N VAL A 57 -4.83 -8.04 -1.82
CA VAL A 57 -4.45 -8.54 -3.14
C VAL A 57 -4.46 -10.06 -3.07
N LYS A 58 -5.45 -10.66 -3.72
CA LYS A 58 -5.52 -12.10 -3.94
C LYS A 58 -4.51 -12.45 -5.02
N LEU A 59 -3.24 -12.24 -4.70
CA LEU A 59 -2.17 -12.86 -5.45
C LEU A 59 -2.44 -14.35 -5.38
N ASN A 60 -2.56 -14.99 -6.53
CA ASN A 60 -2.62 -16.44 -6.60
C ASN A 60 -1.42 -17.01 -5.82
N ASP A 61 -1.64 -18.02 -4.99
CA ASP A 61 -0.58 -18.73 -4.23
C ASP A 61 0.64 -19.03 -5.11
N THR A 62 0.41 -19.38 -6.38
CA THR A 62 1.45 -19.63 -7.37
C THR A 62 2.29 -18.38 -7.68
N CYS A 63 1.64 -17.22 -7.85
CA CYS A 63 2.33 -15.95 -8.03
C CYS A 63 3.13 -15.60 -6.77
N LEU A 64 2.55 -15.76 -5.58
CA LEU A 64 3.25 -15.49 -4.33
C LEU A 64 4.49 -16.36 -4.14
N ILE A 65 4.40 -17.68 -4.42
CA ILE A 65 5.54 -18.60 -4.41
C ILE A 65 6.62 -18.15 -5.38
N ASN A 66 6.23 -17.81 -6.61
CA ASN A 66 7.18 -17.39 -7.64
C ASN A 66 7.90 -16.10 -7.23
N LEU A 67 7.17 -15.11 -6.70
CA LEU A 67 7.77 -13.87 -6.19
C LEU A 67 8.73 -14.15 -5.04
N CYS A 68 8.38 -15.07 -4.13
CA CYS A 68 9.26 -15.41 -3.01
C CYS A 68 10.56 -16.04 -3.51
N ASN A 69 10.47 -17.00 -4.43
CA ASN A 69 11.63 -17.66 -5.04
C ASN A 69 12.52 -16.68 -5.81
N GLU A 70 11.92 -15.72 -6.52
CA GLU A 70 12.65 -14.68 -7.27
C GLU A 70 13.35 -13.65 -6.35
N SER A 71 12.84 -13.45 -5.14
CA SER A 71 13.34 -12.43 -4.20
C SER A 71 14.45 -12.91 -3.24
N ASP A 72 15.08 -14.05 -3.55
CA ASP A 72 16.07 -14.73 -2.70
C ASP A 72 15.57 -15.07 -1.27
N LEU A 73 14.26 -15.37 -1.11
CA LEU A 73 13.74 -15.94 0.14
C LEU A 73 14.06 -17.45 0.19
N ILE A 74 15.32 -17.78 0.47
CA ILE A 74 15.90 -19.12 0.34
C ILE A 74 15.27 -20.17 1.29
N ASP A 75 14.50 -19.76 2.30
CA ASP A 75 13.88 -20.66 3.30
C ASP A 75 12.34 -20.57 3.37
N PHE A 76 11.67 -20.26 2.26
CA PHE A 76 10.21 -20.15 2.24
C PHE A 76 9.51 -21.52 2.45
N LYS A 77 8.70 -21.63 3.52
CA LYS A 77 7.76 -22.75 3.72
C LYS A 77 6.34 -22.31 3.42
N LYS A 78 5.48 -23.25 2.99
CA LYS A 78 4.05 -22.98 2.73
C LYS A 78 3.32 -22.38 3.96
N GLU A 79 3.79 -22.69 5.15
CA GLU A 79 3.30 -22.15 6.44
C GLU A 79 3.55 -20.63 6.58
N ASP A 80 4.56 -20.10 5.89
CA ASP A 80 4.92 -18.68 5.90
C ASP A 80 4.04 -17.83 4.99
N MET A 81 3.19 -18.44 4.15
CA MET A 81 2.24 -17.74 3.26
C MET A 81 1.30 -16.79 4.01
N ASN A 82 0.97 -17.13 5.26
CA ASN A 82 0.07 -16.33 6.08
C ASN A 82 0.81 -15.22 6.85
N LYS A 83 2.15 -15.13 6.75
CA LYS A 83 2.91 -14.07 7.42
C LYS A 83 2.74 -12.76 6.65
N GLU A 84 2.23 -11.76 7.35
CA GLU A 84 1.96 -10.45 6.76
C GLU A 84 3.23 -9.75 6.24
N SER A 85 4.35 -9.89 6.96
CA SER A 85 5.68 -9.42 6.55
C SER A 85 6.08 -9.94 5.16
N LEU A 86 5.81 -11.22 4.89
CA LEU A 86 6.13 -11.85 3.61
C LEU A 86 5.23 -11.31 2.50
N LYS A 87 3.94 -11.12 2.77
CA LYS A 87 3.01 -10.48 1.82
C LYS A 87 3.45 -9.06 1.48
N ILE A 88 3.89 -8.28 2.47
CA ILE A 88 4.41 -6.92 2.28
C ILE A 88 5.65 -6.96 1.38
N LYS A 89 6.62 -7.83 1.67
CA LYS A 89 7.84 -7.99 0.86
C LYS A 89 7.51 -8.38 -0.59
N ALA A 90 6.65 -9.38 -0.78
CA ALA A 90 6.25 -9.86 -2.09
C ALA A 90 5.52 -8.79 -2.91
N ILE A 91 4.63 -8.02 -2.29
CA ILE A 91 3.95 -6.88 -2.94
C ILE A 91 4.96 -5.80 -3.33
N ALA A 92 5.88 -5.43 -2.44
CA ALA A 92 6.89 -4.43 -2.73
C ALA A 92 7.79 -4.85 -3.91
N TYR A 93 8.23 -6.11 -3.92
CA TYR A 93 8.99 -6.69 -5.02
C TYR A 93 8.19 -6.71 -6.34
N LEU A 94 6.93 -7.15 -6.29
CA LEU A 94 6.02 -7.18 -7.45
C LEU A 94 5.88 -5.79 -8.07
N ILE A 95 5.61 -4.76 -7.26
CA ILE A 95 5.52 -3.37 -7.76
C ILE A 95 6.84 -2.96 -8.44
N SER A 96 7.99 -3.30 -7.85
CA SER A 96 9.30 -2.94 -8.41
C SER A 96 9.57 -3.57 -9.77
N LYS A 97 9.10 -4.80 -9.99
CA LYS A 97 9.22 -5.55 -11.26
C LYS A 97 8.48 -4.83 -12.40
N TYR A 98 7.29 -4.31 -12.12
CA TYR A 98 6.48 -3.59 -13.10
C TYR A 98 6.81 -2.10 -13.23
N LYS A 99 7.38 -1.47 -12.18
CA LYS A 99 7.74 -0.05 -12.15
C LYS A 99 8.78 0.36 -13.20
N LYS A 100 9.65 -0.57 -13.65
CA LYS A 100 10.77 -0.23 -14.54
C LYS A 100 10.36 0.38 -15.89
N ASN A 101 9.13 0.17 -16.36
CA ASN A 101 8.77 0.44 -17.76
C ASN A 101 7.50 1.30 -17.95
N SER A 102 6.87 1.81 -16.89
CA SER A 102 5.58 2.50 -17.01
C SER A 102 5.29 3.45 -15.85
N ASN A 103 4.26 4.30 -16.02
CA ASN A 103 3.74 5.07 -14.90
C ASN A 103 3.07 4.14 -13.86
N ILE A 104 2.86 4.66 -12.66
CA ILE A 104 2.37 3.82 -11.55
C ILE A 104 0.96 3.25 -11.77
N GLU A 105 0.11 3.96 -12.52
CA GLU A 105 -1.23 3.48 -12.84
C GLU A 105 -1.17 2.29 -13.79
N GLU A 106 -0.40 2.40 -14.86
CA GLU A 106 -0.15 1.31 -15.81
C GLU A 106 0.53 0.10 -15.15
N CYS A 107 1.43 0.35 -14.20
CA CYS A 107 2.02 -0.69 -13.35
C CYS A 107 0.94 -1.46 -12.58
N LEU A 108 0.02 -0.76 -11.92
CA LEU A 108 -1.06 -1.38 -11.15
C LEU A 108 -2.07 -2.11 -12.03
N ILE A 109 -2.40 -1.55 -13.21
CA ILE A 109 -3.24 -2.23 -14.21
C ILE A 109 -2.58 -3.52 -14.68
N SER A 110 -1.28 -3.47 -15.00
CA SER A 110 -0.53 -4.64 -15.47
C SER A 110 -0.50 -5.76 -14.43
N ILE A 111 -0.28 -5.41 -13.15
CA ILE A 111 -0.34 -6.37 -12.03
C ILE A 111 -1.74 -6.98 -11.93
N ALA A 112 -2.78 -6.16 -11.98
CA ALA A 112 -4.16 -6.64 -11.88
C ALA A 112 -4.55 -7.58 -13.03
N GLU A 113 -4.15 -7.29 -14.26
CA GLU A 113 -4.45 -8.15 -15.41
C GLU A 113 -3.63 -9.45 -15.36
N LYS A 114 -2.32 -9.36 -15.13
CA LYS A 114 -1.40 -10.50 -15.31
C LYS A 114 -1.31 -11.41 -14.09
N ASP A 115 -1.30 -10.83 -12.89
CA ASP A 115 -1.06 -11.57 -11.64
C ASP A 115 -2.34 -11.83 -10.85
N MET A 116 -3.41 -11.06 -11.08
CA MET A 116 -4.72 -11.26 -10.45
C MET A 116 -5.79 -11.79 -11.42
N GLY A 117 -5.54 -11.80 -12.74
CA GLY A 117 -6.47 -12.30 -13.74
C GLY A 117 -7.73 -11.44 -13.93
N LEU A 118 -7.66 -10.15 -13.57
CA LEU A 118 -8.77 -9.22 -13.75
C LEU A 118 -8.93 -8.80 -15.21
N SER A 119 -10.16 -8.53 -15.64
CA SER A 119 -10.38 -7.89 -16.96
C SER A 119 -9.82 -6.47 -16.99
N ASN A 120 -9.60 -5.89 -18.18
CA ASN A 120 -9.04 -4.54 -18.32
C ASN A 120 -9.83 -3.47 -17.56
N GLU A 121 -11.17 -3.55 -17.59
CA GLU A 121 -12.02 -2.61 -16.84
C GLU A 121 -11.91 -2.79 -15.33
N GLU A 122 -11.86 -4.03 -14.85
CA GLU A 122 -11.68 -4.33 -13.42
C GLU A 122 -10.29 -3.92 -12.95
N ALA A 123 -9.26 -4.13 -13.76
CA ALA A 123 -7.89 -3.73 -13.49
C ALA A 123 -7.75 -2.20 -13.36
N LYS A 124 -8.41 -1.43 -14.24
CA LYS A 124 -8.48 0.04 -14.12
C LYS A 124 -9.18 0.48 -12.84
N LYS A 125 -10.32 -0.12 -12.50
CA LYS A 125 -11.05 0.17 -11.25
C LYS A 125 -10.19 -0.17 -10.02
N TYR A 126 -9.49 -1.30 -10.05
CA TYR A 126 -8.57 -1.72 -9.02
C TYR A 126 -7.43 -0.70 -8.86
N ALA A 127 -6.74 -0.33 -9.94
CA ALA A 127 -5.66 0.64 -9.92
C ALA A 127 -6.11 1.99 -9.34
N LEU A 128 -7.25 2.53 -9.78
CA LEU A 128 -7.84 3.75 -9.23
C LEU A 128 -8.13 3.64 -7.73
N SER A 129 -8.64 2.48 -7.29
CA SER A 129 -8.92 2.26 -5.86
C SER A 129 -7.64 2.29 -5.01
N ILE A 130 -6.55 1.70 -5.52
CA ILE A 130 -5.22 1.71 -4.88
C ILE A 130 -4.66 3.13 -4.84
N LEU A 131 -4.74 3.89 -5.93
CA LEU A 131 -4.24 5.27 -5.99
C LEU A 131 -5.02 6.20 -5.06
N ARG A 132 -6.33 5.98 -4.91
CA ARG A 132 -7.15 6.71 -3.94
C ARG A 132 -6.73 6.39 -2.52
N GLU A 133 -6.56 5.12 -2.16
CA GLU A 133 -6.12 4.72 -0.81
C GLU A 133 -4.70 5.22 -0.50
N LYS A 134 -3.79 5.14 -1.47
CA LYS A 134 -2.44 5.68 -1.37
C LYS A 134 -2.45 7.14 -0.92
N SER A 135 -3.33 7.95 -1.49
CA SER A 135 -3.43 9.37 -1.16
C SER A 135 -3.82 9.59 0.30
N TRP A 136 -4.73 8.78 0.83
CA TRP A 136 -5.11 8.84 2.24
C TRP A 136 -3.99 8.36 3.17
N TYR A 137 -3.31 7.28 2.83
CA TYR A 137 -2.15 6.83 3.60
C TYR A 137 -1.03 7.88 3.61
N LYS A 138 -0.80 8.62 2.52
CA LYS A 138 0.15 9.74 2.53
C LYS A 138 -0.24 10.87 3.48
N ILE A 139 -1.53 11.17 3.56
CA ILE A 139 -2.06 12.24 4.43
C ILE A 139 -1.96 11.82 5.90
N PHE A 140 -2.43 10.62 6.22
CA PHE A 140 -2.51 10.16 7.61
C PHE A 140 -1.19 9.62 8.15
N HIS A 141 -0.32 9.12 7.27
CA HIS A 141 0.95 8.47 7.61
C HIS A 141 2.13 9.06 6.84
N TYR A 142 2.29 10.38 6.90
CA TYR A 142 3.36 11.09 6.23
C TYR A 142 4.76 10.59 6.66
N GLU A 143 4.87 10.05 7.89
CA GLU A 143 6.08 9.45 8.43
C GLU A 143 6.53 8.20 7.67
N LEU A 144 5.64 7.53 6.92
CA LEU A 144 6.02 6.38 6.08
C LEU A 144 6.94 6.79 4.93
N ASN A 145 6.86 8.04 4.50
CA ASN A 145 7.56 8.56 3.32
C ASN A 145 8.80 9.41 3.68
N LYS A 146 9.20 9.42 4.95
CA LYS A 146 10.43 10.05 5.46
C LYS A 146 11.49 8.98 5.70
#